data_AF-A0A821J249-F1
#
_entry.id   AF-A0A821J249-F1
#
_cell.length_a   1.000
_cell.length_b   1.000
_cell.length_c   1.000
_cell.angle_alpha   90.00
_cell.angle_beta   90.00
_cell.angle_gamma   90.00
#
_symmetry.space_group_name_H-M   'P 1'
#
loop_
_entity.id
_entity.type
_entity.pdbx_description
1 polymer ?
#
loop_
_entity_poly.entity_id
_entity_poly.type
_entity_poly.pdbx_seq_one_letter_code
_entity_poly.pdbx_strand_id
1 'polypeptide(L)'
;QVFQYIIKEFRDKTDTPELEIKDLAMEIRGYGIFANAWKLFGTEEDVKFIFVGLIQRCKQIAMPTMTLAQAVDVFDERFYGLPDLIDVLSAIIIEMTNIGEEFLGPLECLTYMTIDYYPRYQPKPQATTCLSIIKMISVLQTKPISINHFYLELLL
;
A
#
# COMPACT_ATOMS: atom_id res chain seq x y z
N GLN A 1 1.89 -25.94 -3.98
CA GLN A 1 0.46 -26.18 -3.63
C GLN A 1 -0.06 -25.15 -2.63
N VAL A 2 0.60 -24.93 -1.48
CA VAL A 2 0.18 -23.91 -0.49
C VAL A 2 0.24 -22.48 -1.02
N PHE A 3 1.31 -22.11 -1.75
CA PHE A 3 1.45 -20.74 -2.26
C PHE A 3 0.38 -20.36 -3.30
N GLN A 4 0.05 -21.28 -4.21
CA GLN A 4 -1.03 -21.12 -5.19
C GLN A 4 -2.41 -21.01 -4.53
N TYR A 5 -2.63 -21.69 -3.40
CA TYR A 5 -3.83 -21.52 -2.58
C TYR A 5 -3.91 -20.11 -1.97
N ILE A 6 -2.79 -19.61 -1.44
CA ILE A 6 -2.68 -18.25 -0.88
C ILE A 6 -2.94 -17.18 -1.96
N ILE A 7 -2.39 -17.34 -3.17
CA ILE A 7 -2.66 -16.44 -4.31
C ILE A 7 -4.14 -16.47 -4.70
N LYS A 8 -4.76 -17.67 -4.70
CA LYS A 8 -6.17 -17.81 -5.04
C LYS A 8 -7.08 -17.13 -3.99
N GLU A 9 -6.83 -17.39 -2.71
CA GLU A 9 -7.55 -16.72 -1.62
C GLU A 9 -7.37 -15.19 -1.68
N PHE A 10 -6.16 -14.74 -2.02
CA PHE A 10 -5.90 -13.32 -2.26
C PHE A 10 -6.79 -12.78 -3.38
N ARG A 11 -6.84 -13.45 -4.53
CA ARG A 11 -7.66 -13.03 -5.67
C ARG A 11 -9.14 -12.94 -5.30
N ASP A 12 -9.68 -14.01 -4.73
CA ASP A 12 -11.10 -14.12 -4.39
C ASP A 12 -11.52 -12.99 -3.42
N LYS A 13 -10.62 -12.57 -2.52
CA LYS A 13 -10.85 -11.47 -1.57
C LYS A 13 -10.66 -10.10 -2.17
N THR A 14 -9.62 -9.88 -2.98
CA THR A 14 -9.36 -8.58 -3.61
C THR A 14 -10.47 -8.20 -4.59
N ASP A 15 -11.06 -9.20 -5.26
CA ASP A 15 -12.19 -9.05 -6.16
C ASP A 15 -13.54 -8.85 -5.43
N THR A 16 -13.57 -8.99 -4.09
CA THR A 16 -14.78 -8.76 -3.30
C THR A 16 -15.05 -7.26 -3.14
N PRO A 17 -16.15 -6.74 -3.72
CA PRO A 17 -16.40 -5.29 -3.84
C PRO A 17 -16.70 -4.60 -2.51
N GLU A 18 -17.03 -5.35 -1.46
CA GLU A 18 -17.58 -4.86 -0.19
C GLU A 18 -16.53 -4.58 0.91
N LEU A 19 -15.27 -4.98 0.72
CA LEU A 19 -14.22 -4.80 1.76
C LEU A 19 -13.81 -3.33 1.92
N GLU A 20 -13.89 -2.82 3.15
CA GLU A 20 -13.34 -1.51 3.54
C GLU A 20 -11.81 -1.53 3.55
N ILE A 21 -11.16 -0.36 3.50
CA ILE A 21 -9.68 -0.25 3.54
C ILE A 21 -9.09 -0.97 4.74
N LYS A 22 -9.72 -0.91 5.93
CA LYS A 22 -9.22 -1.58 7.12
C LYS A 22 -9.27 -3.11 7.01
N ASP A 23 -10.32 -3.64 6.41
CA ASP A 23 -10.51 -5.08 6.28
C ASP A 23 -9.57 -5.62 5.21
N LEU A 24 -9.44 -4.90 4.09
CA LEU A 24 -8.41 -5.15 3.10
C LEU A 24 -7.02 -5.11 3.75
N ALA A 25 -6.70 -4.06 4.52
CA ALA A 25 -5.41 -3.89 5.19
C ALA A 25 -5.09 -5.02 6.17
N MET A 26 -6.07 -5.46 6.99
CA MET A 26 -5.89 -6.59 7.91
C MET A 26 -5.70 -7.91 7.18
N GLU A 27 -6.50 -8.16 6.13
CA GLU A 27 -6.36 -9.38 5.34
C GLU A 27 -5.03 -9.41 4.59
N ILE A 28 -4.54 -8.26 4.13
CA ILE A 28 -3.30 -8.16 3.37
C ILE A 28 -2.04 -8.06 4.24
N ARG A 29 -2.17 -7.71 5.51
CA ARG A 29 -1.08 -7.76 6.49
C ARG A 29 -0.50 -9.16 6.62
N GLY A 30 -1.34 -10.19 6.51
CA GLY A 30 -0.90 -11.58 6.39
C GLY A 30 0.02 -11.79 5.18
N TYR A 31 -0.32 -11.20 4.03
CA TYR A 31 0.45 -11.33 2.79
C TYR A 31 1.78 -10.57 2.81
N GLY A 32 1.87 -9.41 3.46
CA GLY A 32 3.14 -8.71 3.67
C GLY A 32 4.17 -9.55 4.44
N ILE A 33 3.72 -10.37 5.40
CA ILE A 33 4.58 -11.32 6.13
C ILE A 33 5.07 -12.44 5.20
N PHE A 34 4.26 -12.84 4.22
CA PHE A 34 4.63 -13.84 3.22
C PHE A 34 5.45 -13.29 2.06
N ALA A 35 5.59 -11.96 1.91
CA ALA A 35 6.35 -11.36 0.80
C ALA A 35 7.78 -11.92 0.72
N ASN A 36 8.47 -12.03 1.85
CA ASN A 36 9.81 -12.67 1.93
C ASN A 36 9.80 -14.14 1.50
N ALA A 37 8.68 -14.85 1.74
CA ALA A 37 8.52 -16.23 1.29
C ALA A 37 8.21 -16.32 -0.22
N TRP A 38 7.77 -15.24 -0.87
CA TRP A 38 7.43 -15.24 -2.30
C TRP A 38 8.67 -15.42 -3.18
N LYS A 39 9.82 -14.86 -2.80
CA LYS A 39 11.10 -15.16 -3.47
C LYS A 39 11.48 -16.65 -3.43
N LEU A 40 11.02 -17.37 -2.40
CA LEU A 40 11.36 -18.78 -2.20
C LEU A 40 10.39 -19.73 -2.90
N PHE A 41 9.14 -19.32 -3.14
CA PHE A 41 8.06 -20.23 -3.56
C PHE A 41 7.18 -19.73 -4.71
N GLY A 42 7.32 -18.48 -5.15
CA GLY A 42 6.53 -17.84 -6.21
C GLY A 42 7.34 -17.39 -7.41
N THR A 43 6.66 -17.02 -8.50
CA THR A 43 7.31 -16.35 -9.63
C THR A 43 7.19 -14.83 -9.50
N GLU A 44 8.04 -14.10 -10.22
CA GLU A 44 7.97 -12.62 -10.26
C GLU A 44 6.61 -12.13 -10.82
N GLU A 45 6.01 -12.89 -11.74
CA GLU A 45 4.68 -12.61 -12.28
C GLU A 45 3.57 -12.71 -11.21
N ASP A 46 3.63 -13.69 -10.31
CA ASP A 46 2.66 -13.84 -9.23
C ASP A 46 2.71 -12.64 -8.27
N VAL A 47 3.92 -12.21 -7.90
CA VAL A 47 4.16 -11.03 -7.06
C VAL A 47 3.64 -9.76 -7.74
N LYS A 48 3.95 -9.59 -9.03
CA LYS A 48 3.48 -8.46 -9.81
C LYS A 48 1.95 -8.45 -9.92
N PHE A 49 1.32 -9.61 -10.10
CA PHE A 49 -0.14 -9.73 -10.17
C PHE A 49 -0.79 -9.27 -8.87
N ILE A 50 -0.30 -9.74 -7.72
CA ILE A 50 -0.80 -9.33 -6.39
C ILE A 50 -0.62 -7.82 -6.20
N PHE A 51 0.56 -7.29 -6.52
CA PHE A 51 0.85 -5.86 -6.43
C PHE A 51 -0.12 -5.01 -7.27
N VAL A 52 -0.37 -5.40 -8.52
CA VAL A 52 -1.32 -4.70 -9.40
C VAL A 52 -2.73 -4.73 -8.84
N GLY A 53 -3.20 -5.89 -8.36
CA GLY A 53 -4.51 -6.04 -7.77
C GLY A 53 -4.71 -5.14 -6.55
N LEU A 54 -3.71 -5.10 -5.65
CA LEU A 54 -3.72 -4.18 -4.50
C LEU A 54 -3.80 -2.73 -4.94
N ILE A 55 -2.92 -2.30 -5.83
CA ILE A 55 -2.91 -0.90 -6.28
C ILE A 55 -4.24 -0.52 -6.93
N GLN A 56 -4.81 -1.38 -7.78
CA GLN A 56 -6.12 -1.12 -8.38
C GLN A 56 -7.22 -1.01 -7.33
N ARG A 57 -7.22 -1.88 -6.32
CA ARG A 57 -8.19 -1.82 -5.22
C ARG A 57 -8.02 -0.55 -4.37
N CYS A 58 -6.77 -0.16 -4.11
CA CYS A 58 -6.46 1.10 -3.44
C CYS A 58 -6.96 2.31 -4.22
N LYS A 59 -6.76 2.32 -5.55
CA LYS A 59 -7.29 3.36 -6.43
C LYS A 59 -8.82 3.46 -6.31
N GLN A 60 -9.52 2.33 -6.32
CA GLN A 60 -10.99 2.30 -6.25
C GLN A 60 -11.54 2.79 -4.91
N ILE A 61 -10.88 2.46 -3.79
CA ILE A 61 -11.41 2.78 -2.45
C ILE A 61 -10.91 4.15 -1.96
N ALA A 62 -9.66 4.50 -2.25
CA ALA A 62 -9.00 5.69 -1.66
C ALA A 62 -8.94 6.91 -2.60
N MET A 63 -9.08 6.79 -3.92
CA MET A 63 -8.92 7.96 -4.82
C MET A 63 -10.21 8.69 -5.22
N PRO A 64 -11.34 8.02 -5.54
CA PRO A 64 -12.55 8.75 -5.96
C PRO A 64 -13.31 9.45 -4.82
N THR A 65 -13.05 9.11 -3.55
CA THR A 65 -13.84 9.61 -2.40
C THR A 65 -13.05 10.53 -1.47
N MET A 66 -11.81 10.87 -1.81
CA MET A 66 -10.82 11.35 -0.83
C MET A 66 -10.18 12.64 -1.33
N THR A 67 -10.98 13.69 -1.44
CA THR A 67 -10.42 15.05 -1.34
C THR A 67 -10.28 15.36 0.14
N LEU A 68 -9.05 15.53 0.62
CA LEU A 68 -8.76 15.91 2.01
C LEU A 68 -9.48 17.20 2.44
N ALA A 69 -9.87 18.04 1.47
CA ALA A 69 -10.73 19.21 1.68
C ALA A 69 -12.10 18.87 2.31
N GLN A 70 -12.60 17.65 2.16
CA GLN A 70 -13.85 17.19 2.77
C GLN A 70 -13.64 16.45 4.11
N ALA A 71 -12.40 16.05 4.43
CA ALA A 71 -12.04 15.29 5.64
C ALA A 71 -11.60 16.19 6.82
N VAL A 72 -11.66 17.52 6.67
CA VAL A 72 -11.21 18.48 7.70
C VAL A 72 -12.10 18.41 8.95
N ASP A 73 -13.38 18.01 8.81
CA ASP A 73 -14.36 18.00 9.90
C ASP A 73 -14.85 16.60 10.33
N VAL A 74 -14.47 15.52 9.62
CA VAL A 74 -14.98 14.17 9.89
C VAL A 74 -13.84 13.18 10.03
N PHE A 75 -13.74 12.57 11.23
CA PHE A 75 -12.91 11.41 11.47
C PHE A 75 -13.41 10.26 10.59
N ASP A 76 -12.59 9.85 9.64
CA ASP A 76 -12.96 8.83 8.68
C ASP A 76 -12.12 7.57 8.90
N GLU A 77 -12.81 6.50 9.33
CA GLU A 77 -12.23 5.20 9.64
C GLU A 77 -11.49 4.57 8.46
N ARG A 78 -11.79 5.00 7.23
CA ARG A 78 -11.09 4.54 6.01
C ARG A 78 -9.62 4.95 6.01
N PHE A 79 -9.27 6.08 6.62
CA PHE A 79 -7.88 6.53 6.71
C PHE A 79 -7.08 5.69 7.70
N TYR A 80 -7.71 5.09 8.72
CA TYR A 80 -7.02 4.30 9.74
C TYR A 80 -6.30 3.06 9.20
N GLY A 81 -6.74 2.53 8.05
CA GLY A 81 -6.07 1.41 7.38
C GLY A 81 -4.91 1.82 6.46
N LEU A 82 -4.70 3.11 6.20
CA LEU A 82 -3.62 3.59 5.32
C LEU A 82 -2.21 3.16 5.79
N PRO A 83 -1.86 3.24 7.09
CA PRO A 83 -0.54 2.82 7.56
C PRO A 83 -0.24 1.35 7.29
N ASP A 84 -1.23 0.47 7.51
CA ASP A 84 -1.10 -0.96 7.28
C ASP A 84 -1.00 -1.27 5.77
N LEU A 85 -1.79 -0.56 4.95
CA LEU A 85 -1.72 -0.67 3.50
C LEU A 85 -0.34 -0.25 2.95
N ILE A 86 0.19 0.88 3.40
CA ILE A 86 1.52 1.37 3.05
C ILE A 86 2.59 0.35 3.50
N ASP A 87 2.46 -0.22 4.70
CA ASP A 87 3.42 -1.21 5.23
C ASP A 87 3.45 -2.48 4.34
N VAL A 88 2.28 -2.97 3.95
CA VAL A 88 2.16 -4.17 3.11
C VAL A 88 2.67 -3.90 1.69
N LEU A 89 2.29 -2.79 1.07
CA LEU A 89 2.83 -2.42 -0.24
C LEU A 89 4.36 -2.28 -0.19
N SER A 90 4.90 -1.71 0.89
CA SER A 90 6.35 -1.61 1.08
C SER A 90 7.03 -2.97 1.13
N ALA A 91 6.44 -3.93 1.85
CA ALA A 91 6.92 -5.31 1.95
C ALA A 91 6.84 -6.07 0.61
N ILE A 92 5.92 -5.71 -0.27
CA ILE A 92 5.84 -6.30 -1.61
C ILE A 92 6.88 -5.67 -2.55
N ILE A 93 6.97 -4.34 -2.56
CA ILE A 93 7.88 -3.59 -3.43
C ILE A 93 9.33 -3.98 -3.17
N ILE A 94 9.74 -4.24 -1.92
CA ILE A 94 11.13 -4.62 -1.62
C ILE A 94 11.53 -5.92 -2.33
N GLU A 95 10.58 -6.83 -2.53
CA GLU A 95 10.80 -8.12 -3.20
C GLU A 95 10.77 -8.03 -4.73
N MET A 96 10.23 -6.96 -5.30
CA MET A 96 10.17 -6.76 -6.75
C MET A 96 11.51 -6.25 -7.31
N THR A 97 11.95 -6.79 -8.45
CA THR A 97 13.18 -6.31 -9.11
C THR A 97 13.00 -4.90 -9.64
N ASN A 98 11.88 -4.66 -10.32
CA ASN A 98 11.50 -3.37 -10.90
C ASN A 98 10.02 -3.09 -10.64
N ILE A 99 9.68 -1.80 -10.60
CA ILE A 99 8.29 -1.33 -10.58
C ILE A 99 8.03 -0.54 -11.86
N GLY A 100 6.83 -0.68 -12.42
CA GLY A 100 6.40 0.12 -13.57
C GLY A 100 6.13 1.57 -13.19
N GLU A 101 6.41 2.51 -14.09
CA GLU A 101 6.15 3.95 -13.90
C GLU A 101 4.68 4.24 -13.61
N GLU A 102 3.76 3.45 -14.18
CA GLU A 102 2.32 3.58 -14.02
C GLU A 102 1.83 3.39 -12.57
N PHE A 103 2.68 2.86 -11.69
CA PHE A 103 2.39 2.62 -10.29
C PHE A 103 2.99 3.67 -9.35
N LEU A 104 3.87 4.57 -9.84
CA LEU A 104 4.49 5.60 -9.01
C LEU A 104 3.48 6.62 -8.49
N GLY A 105 2.73 7.29 -9.37
CA GLY A 105 1.70 8.26 -8.97
C GLY A 105 0.69 7.73 -7.93
N PRO A 106 0.19 6.50 -8.09
CA PRO A 106 -0.68 5.87 -7.08
C PRO A 106 -0.01 5.68 -5.71
N LEU A 107 1.26 5.28 -5.69
CA LEU A 107 2.05 5.10 -4.46
C LEU A 107 2.37 6.46 -3.81
N GLU A 108 2.67 7.47 -4.61
CA GLU A 108 2.86 8.87 -4.18
C GLU A 108 1.60 9.39 -3.50
N CYS A 109 0.46 9.24 -4.17
CA CYS A 109 -0.84 9.66 -3.65
C CYS A 109 -1.14 9.01 -2.29
N LEU A 110 -1.00 7.68 -2.17
CA LEU A 110 -1.23 6.98 -0.90
C LEU A 110 -0.26 7.45 0.20
N THR A 111 1.01 7.67 -0.15
CA THR A 111 2.04 8.15 0.79
C THR A 111 1.71 9.56 1.28
N TYR A 112 1.40 10.48 0.35
CA TYR A 112 1.00 11.85 0.65
C TYR A 112 -0.23 11.89 1.55
N MET A 113 -1.27 11.10 1.23
CA MET A 113 -2.49 11.04 2.04
C MET A 113 -2.22 10.53 3.47
N THR A 114 -1.29 9.58 3.61
CA THR A 114 -0.87 9.06 4.91
C THR A 114 -0.12 10.12 5.72
N ILE A 115 0.72 10.93 5.06
CA ILE A 115 1.43 12.07 5.66
C ILE A 115 0.44 13.18 6.06
N ASP A 116 -0.48 13.57 5.19
CA ASP A 116 -1.44 14.64 5.51
C ASP A 116 -2.37 14.22 6.65
N TYR A 117 -2.82 12.97 6.68
CA TYR A 117 -3.67 12.47 7.75
C TYR A 117 -2.90 12.20 9.06
N TYR A 118 -1.57 12.10 9.02
CA TYR A 118 -0.71 11.77 10.17
C TYR A 118 -1.04 12.55 11.46
N PRO A 119 -1.20 13.89 11.44
CA PRO A 119 -1.45 14.67 12.65
C PRO A 119 -2.78 14.35 13.34
N ARG A 120 -3.71 13.70 12.62
CA ARG A 120 -5.05 13.35 13.11
C ARG A 120 -5.09 12.02 13.87
N TYR A 121 -4.02 11.22 13.81
CA TYR A 121 -3.91 9.98 14.59
C TYR A 121 -3.70 10.24 16.09
N GLN A 122 -4.13 9.28 16.91
CA GLN A 122 -3.74 9.22 18.32
C GLN A 122 -2.24 8.89 18.45
N PRO A 123 -1.57 9.26 19.57
CA PRO A 123 -0.10 9.13 19.70
C PRO A 123 0.46 7.72 19.46
N LYS A 124 -0.27 6.66 19.83
CA LYS A 124 0.18 5.27 19.65
C LYS A 124 0.15 4.86 18.16
N PRO A 125 -0.96 5.04 17.41
CA PRO A 125 -0.98 4.88 15.96
C PRO A 125 -0.02 5.79 15.18
N GLN A 126 0.28 7.01 15.65
CA GLN A 126 1.24 7.90 14.98
C GLN A 126 2.62 7.23 14.81
N ALA A 127 3.15 6.57 15.84
CA ALA A 127 4.45 5.91 15.75
C ALA A 127 4.48 4.82 14.66
N THR A 128 3.43 4.01 14.55
CA THR A 128 3.31 2.98 13.50
C THR A 128 3.14 3.60 12.12
N THR A 129 2.35 4.67 11.99
CA THR A 129 2.18 5.42 10.74
C THR A 129 3.49 6.00 10.24
N CYS A 130 4.27 6.63 11.12
CA CYS A 130 5.58 7.18 10.78
C CYS A 130 6.50 6.08 10.22
N LEU A 131 6.53 4.92 10.86
CA LEU A 131 7.33 3.79 10.40
C LEU A 131 6.90 3.30 9.01
N SER A 132 5.59 3.17 8.76
CA SER A 132 5.07 2.77 7.45
C SER A 132 5.47 3.77 6.35
N ILE A 133 5.34 5.08 6.62
CA ILE A 133 5.76 6.14 5.68
C ILE A 133 7.26 6.01 5.37
N ILE A 134 8.10 5.88 6.41
CA ILE A 134 9.56 5.75 6.23
C ILE A 134 9.92 4.51 5.41
N LYS A 135 9.26 3.37 5.67
CA LYS A 135 9.49 2.14 4.90
C LYS A 135 9.14 2.30 3.42
N MET A 136 8.02 2.94 3.10
CA MET A 136 7.60 3.18 1.72
C MET A 136 8.60 4.07 0.98
N ILE A 137 8.99 5.19 1.60
CA ILE A 137 10.00 6.08 1.03
C ILE A 137 11.31 5.31 0.80
N SER A 138 11.77 4.57 1.83
CA SER A 138 13.02 3.82 1.78
C SER A 138 13.01 2.75 0.67
N VAL A 139 11.92 2.01 0.52
CA VAL A 139 11.84 0.95 -0.49
C VAL A 139 11.78 1.52 -1.90
N LEU A 140 11.09 2.64 -2.10
CA LEU A 140 11.04 3.30 -3.40
C LEU A 140 12.40 3.83 -3.82
N GLN A 141 13.21 4.36 -2.91
CA GLN A 141 14.61 4.75 -3.20
C GLN A 141 15.47 3.60 -3.74
N THR A 142 15.14 2.35 -3.39
CA THR A 142 15.88 1.18 -3.91
C THR A 142 15.53 0.85 -5.36
N LYS A 143 14.51 1.49 -5.95
CA LYS A 143 14.04 1.19 -7.30
C LYS A 143 14.58 2.20 -8.32
N PRO A 144 15.06 1.75 -9.50
CA PRO A 144 15.78 2.60 -10.46
C PRO A 144 15.00 3.83 -10.95
N ILE A 145 13.67 3.74 -11.00
CA ILE A 145 12.80 4.72 -11.64
C ILE A 145 12.25 5.76 -10.62
N SER A 146 12.37 5.49 -9.32
CA SER A 146 11.70 6.27 -8.27
C SER A 146 12.45 7.52 -7.79
N ILE A 147 13.73 7.68 -8.11
CA ILE A 147 14.58 8.71 -7.47
C ILE A 147 14.27 10.14 -7.96
N ASN A 148 13.78 10.32 -9.19
CA ASN A 148 13.59 11.67 -9.76
C ASN A 148 12.14 12.18 -9.79
N HIS A 149 11.12 11.30 -9.69
CA HIS A 149 9.71 11.71 -9.73
C HIS A 149 9.11 11.85 -8.32
N PHE A 150 9.36 10.86 -7.46
CA PHE A 150 8.74 10.74 -6.13
C PHE A 150 9.10 11.89 -5.16
N TYR A 151 10.33 12.39 -5.24
CA TYR A 151 10.81 13.42 -4.32
C TYR A 151 10.38 14.84 -4.67
N LEU A 152 10.10 15.12 -5.94
CA LEU A 152 9.74 16.47 -6.37
C LEU A 152 8.33 16.85 -5.93
N GLU A 153 7.38 15.91 -5.89
CA GLU A 153 5.99 16.20 -5.49
C GLU A 153 5.71 16.00 -3.98
N LEU A 154 6.52 15.23 -3.25
CA LEU A 154 6.32 15.01 -1.80
C LEU A 154 6.99 16.08 -0.91
N LEU A 155 7.95 16.84 -1.43
CA LEU A 155 8.72 17.86 -0.69
C LEU A 155 8.41 19.31 -1.11
N LEU A 156 7.58 19.52 -2.13
CA LEU A 156 7.07 20.83 -2.56
C LEU A 156 5.63 21.04 -2.09
#